data_AF-A0A7K7U7L1-F1
#
_entry.id   AF-A0A7K7U7L1-F1
#
_cell.length_a   1.000
_cell.length_b   1.000
_cell.length_c   1.000
_cell.angle_alpha   90.00
_cell.angle_beta   90.00
_cell.angle_gamma   90.00
#
_symmetry.space_group_name_H-M   'P 1'
#
loop_
_entity.id
_entity.type
_entity.pdbx_description
1 polymer ?
#
loop_
_entity_poly.entity_id
_entity_poly.type
_entity_poly.pdbx_seq_one_letter_code
_entity_poly.pdbx_strand_id
1 'polypeptide(L)' 'VLSHPAPRPAAPQIPTWVSEGPSEETAVCVNCQNNSVGERCDGCRPGFFLLDGACTRCARGSPG' A
#
# COMPACT_ATOMS: atom_id res chain seq x y z
N VAL A 1 -16.68 27.94 -26.41
CA VAL A 1 -15.42 27.16 -26.57
C VAL A 1 -15.25 26.26 -25.36
N LEU A 2 -15.83 25.06 -25.38
CA LEU A 2 -15.66 24.11 -24.28
C LEU A 2 -14.33 23.39 -24.49
N SER A 3 -13.30 23.80 -23.75
CA SER A 3 -11.97 23.18 -23.77
C SER A 3 -12.07 21.80 -23.14
N HIS A 4 -12.13 20.75 -23.97
CA HIS A 4 -12.08 19.38 -23.48
C HIS A 4 -10.75 19.12 -22.76
N PRO A 5 -10.76 18.46 -21.59
CA PRO A 5 -9.54 18.08 -20.89
C PRO A 5 -8.68 17.20 -21.81
N ALA A 6 -7.37 17.41 -21.75
CA ALA A 6 -6.40 16.70 -22.59
C ALA A 6 -6.62 15.18 -22.50
N PRO A 7 -6.48 14.43 -23.61
CA PRO A 7 -6.51 12.98 -23.58
C PRO A 7 -5.50 12.47 -22.55
N ARG A 8 -5.94 11.54 -21.70
CA ARG A 8 -5.04 10.85 -20.78
C ARG A 8 -3.87 10.28 -21.59
N PRO A 9 -2.61 10.44 -21.15
CA PRO A 9 -1.48 9.82 -21.84
C PRO A 9 -1.77 8.33 -21.98
N ALA A 10 -1.61 7.82 -23.21
CA ALA A 10 -1.77 6.41 -23.50
C ALA A 10 -0.89 5.62 -22.53
N ALA A 11 -1.49 4.67 -21.81
CA ALA A 11 -0.73 3.80 -20.92
C ALA A 11 0.43 3.16 -21.70
N PRO A 12 1.60 2.97 -21.06
CA PRO A 12 2.71 2.26 -21.69
C PRO A 12 2.19 0.94 -22.25
N GLN A 13 2.60 0.61 -23.47
CA GLN A 13 2.21 -0.63 -24.13
C GLN A 13 2.93 -1.76 -23.37
N ILE A 14 2.23 -2.36 -22.41
CA ILE A 14 2.75 -3.49 -21.64
C ILE A 14 2.80 -4.68 -22.60
N PRO A 15 4.00 -5.14 -23.02
CA PRO A 15 4.16 -6.03 -24.17
C PRO A 15 3.58 -7.42 -23.95
N THR A 16 3.31 -7.80 -22.70
CA THR A 16 2.69 -9.06 -22.31
C THR A 16 1.87 -8.87 -21.04
N TRP A 17 0.55 -8.77 -21.20
CA TRP A 17 -0.36 -8.95 -20.08
C TRP A 17 -0.34 -10.44 -19.72
N VAL A 18 0.02 -10.77 -18.48
CA VAL A 18 -0.09 -12.13 -17.98
C VAL A 18 -1.55 -12.34 -17.59
N SER A 19 -2.14 -13.47 -18.00
CA SER A 19 -3.56 -13.77 -17.71
C SER A 19 -3.82 -13.92 -16.21
N GLU A 20 -2.81 -14.31 -15.45
CA GLU A 20 -2.89 -14.59 -14.02
C GLU A 20 -1.81 -13.78 -13.28
N GLY A 21 -2.17 -13.27 -12.10
CA GLY A 21 -1.23 -12.64 -11.17
C GLY A 21 -0.36 -13.67 -10.44
N PRO A 22 0.57 -13.22 -9.58
CA PRO A 22 1.29 -14.12 -8.68
C PRO A 22 0.29 -14.88 -7.78
N SER A 23 0.63 -16.12 -7.43
CA SER A 23 -0.14 -16.88 -6.46
C SER A 23 -0.18 -16.16 -5.11
N GLU A 24 -1.22 -16.43 -4.31
CA GLU A 24 -1.36 -15.86 -2.96
C GLU A 24 -0.14 -16.13 -2.08
N GLU A 25 0.64 -17.20 -2.29
CA GLU A 25 1.87 -17.45 -1.53
C GLU A 25 3.02 -16.50 -1.92
N THR A 26 3.09 -16.14 -3.21
CA THR A 26 4.17 -15.33 -3.80
C THR A 26 3.81 -13.85 -3.97
N ALA A 27 2.57 -13.47 -3.64
CA ALA A 27 2.11 -12.10 -3.76
C ALA A 27 2.82 -11.22 -2.71
N VAL A 28 3.36 -10.09 -3.18
CA VAL A 28 4.01 -9.08 -2.33
C VAL A 28 3.19 -7.79 -2.39
N CYS A 29 2.79 -7.30 -1.23
CA CYS A 29 2.10 -6.03 -1.09
C CYS A 29 3.09 -4.88 -1.15
N VAL A 30 2.99 -4.05 -2.21
CA VAL A 30 3.91 -2.92 -2.44
C VAL A 30 3.38 -1.57 -1.91
N ASN A 31 2.12 -1.52 -1.49
CA ASN A 31 1.48 -0.32 -0.95
C ASN A 31 0.74 -0.62 0.36
N CYS A 32 1.51 -0.89 1.41
CA CYS A 32 0.98 -1.19 2.74
C CYS A 32 0.27 0.01 3.37
N GLN A 33 -0.93 -0.24 3.91
CA GLN A 33 -1.78 0.78 4.53
C GLN A 33 -1.59 0.82 6.05
N ASN A 34 -2.11 1.86 6.69
CA ASN A 34 -2.24 1.91 8.15
C ASN A 34 -0.91 1.75 8.92
N ASN A 35 0.20 2.29 8.40
CA ASN A 35 1.54 2.17 8.99
C ASN A 35 2.06 0.74 9.16
N SER A 36 1.56 -0.18 8.35
CA SER A 36 2.08 -1.54 8.26
C SER A 36 3.28 -1.67 7.31
N VAL A 37 4.01 -2.78 7.41
CA VAL A 37 5.22 -3.14 6.66
C VAL A 37 5.34 -4.66 6.51
N GLY A 38 6.22 -5.09 5.61
CA GLY A 38 6.49 -6.50 5.31
C GLY A 38 5.84 -6.92 3.99
N GLU A 39 6.19 -8.11 3.50
CA GLU A 39 5.70 -8.62 2.20
C GLU A 39 4.18 -8.77 2.15
N ARG A 40 3.56 -8.97 3.32
CA ARG A 40 2.12 -9.13 3.51
C ARG A 40 1.47 -7.98 4.28
N CYS A 41 2.22 -6.93 4.61
CA CYS A 41 1.76 -5.84 5.46
C CYS A 41 1.30 -6.27 6.87
N ASP A 42 1.83 -7.36 7.41
CA ASP A 42 1.44 -7.88 8.74
C ASP A 42 2.29 -7.30 9.89
N GLY A 43 3.37 -6.59 9.59
CA GLY A 43 4.22 -5.93 10.57
C GLY A 43 3.86 -4.45 10.74
N CYS A 44 4.19 -3.85 11.88
CA CYS A 44 4.05 -2.40 12.09
C CYS A 44 5.39 -1.67 11.94
N ARG A 45 5.34 -0.44 11.41
CA ARG A 45 6.52 0.44 11.35
C ARG A 45 7.13 0.65 12.74
N PRO A 46 8.45 0.86 12.85
CA PRO A 46 9.08 1.23 14.12
C PRO A 46 8.37 2.42 14.78
N GLY A 47 8.09 2.30 16.08
CA GLY A 47 7.30 3.30 16.83
C GLY A 47 5.78 3.13 16.73
N PHE A 48 5.32 2.03 16.12
CA PHE A 48 3.91 1.61 16.11
C PHE A 48 3.78 0.17 16.63
N PHE A 49 2.62 -0.17 17.18
CA PHE A 49 2.27 -1.50 17.68
C PHE A 49 0.89 -1.92 17.14
N LEU A 50 0.67 -3.21 16.96
CA LEU A 50 -0.62 -3.73 16.48
C LEU A 50 -1.66 -3.68 17.60
N LEU A 51 -2.77 -2.98 17.36
CA LEU A 51 -3.91 -2.86 18.26
C LEU A 51 -5.19 -2.88 17.43
N ASP A 52 -6.10 -3.82 17.71
CA ASP A 52 -7.38 -3.97 16.99
C ASP A 52 -7.24 -4.07 15.46
N GLY A 53 -6.23 -4.80 14.99
CA GLY A 53 -5.94 -4.93 13.55
C GLY A 53 -5.33 -3.67 12.91
N ALA A 54 -4.93 -2.67 13.71
CA ALA A 54 -4.34 -1.43 13.24
C ALA A 54 -3.01 -1.10 13.91
N CYS A 55 -2.04 -0.57 13.15
CA CYS A 55 -0.80 -0.09 13.74
C CYS A 55 -1.02 1.26 14.42
N THR A 56 -1.01 1.24 15.75
CA THR A 56 -1.20 2.40 16.61
C THR A 56 0.15 2.96 17.03
N ARG A 57 0.32 4.28 17.00
CA ARG A 57 1.55 4.94 17.43
C ARG A 57 1.81 4.66 18.90
N CYS A 58 3.06 4.38 19.27
CA CYS A 58 3.49 4.37 20.66
C CYS A 58 3.32 5.77 21.25
N ALA A 59 2.34 5.95 22.14
CA ALA A 59 2.26 7.15 22.95
C ALA A 59 3.40 7.09 23.97
N ARG A 60 4.44 7.90 23.78
CA ARG A 60 5.34 8.23 24.89
C ARG A 60 4.43 8.92 25.91
N GLY A 61 4.18 8.25 27.04
CA GLY A 61 3.39 8.85 28.11
C GLY A 61 3.93 10.23 28.42
N SER A 62 3.14 11.28 28.16
CA SER A 62 3.38 12.58 28.76
C SER A 62 3.25 12.34 30.27
N PRO A 63 4.27 12.65 31.10
CA PRO A 63 4.01 12.76 32.51
C PRO A 63 3.02 13.93 32.66
N GLY A 64 1.81 13.61 33.12
CA GLY A 64 0.89 14.61 33.65
C GLY A 64 1.43 15.19 34.95
#